data_AF-A0A954P2K9-F1
#
_entry.id   AF-A0A954P2K9-F1
#
_cell.length_a   1.000
_cell.length_b   1.000
_cell.length_c   1.000
_cell.angle_alpha   90.00
_cell.angle_beta   90.00
_cell.angle_gamma   90.00
#
_symmetry.space_group_name_H-M   'P 1'
#
loop_
_entity.id
_entity.type
_entity.pdbx_description
1 polymer ?
#
loop_
_entity_poly.entity_id
_entity_poly.type
_entity_poly.pdbx_seq_one_letter_code
_entity_poly.pdbx_strand_id
1 'polypeptide(L)'
;MSVHQTSIPGVAGAPRSSHDNRHSPQTDRVVRLLGQLQELLDAGQTEQALQRIRTAESSSDPRLKNALGVCLLRKCEHEKAVTLFRALVLVPGGIMLRNDVPVCWKTNLATALLMSGRASGCVSVLNEIGTDPHPAIARLTAAISSWKKSLSLLQKLSWKLGLDPDRAVQLDFPPGDLN
;
A
#
# COMPACT_ATOMS: atom_id res chain seq x y z
N MET A 1 -3.93 -75.02 25.11
CA MET A 1 -2.52 -74.73 25.42
C MET A 1 -2.12 -73.46 24.69
N SER A 2 -1.47 -72.57 25.43
CA SER A 2 -0.81 -71.31 25.04
C SER A 2 -1.67 -70.13 24.56
N VAL A 3 -1.72 -69.17 25.47
CA VAL A 3 -2.20 -67.79 25.39
C VAL A 3 -1.07 -66.95 24.78
N HIS A 4 -1.37 -66.10 23.79
CA HIS A 4 -0.51 -64.95 23.48
C HIS A 4 -1.32 -63.67 23.68
N GLN A 5 -1.06 -63.02 24.81
CA GLN A 5 -1.34 -61.60 25.04
C GLN A 5 -0.23 -60.78 24.37
N THR A 6 -0.61 -59.83 23.53
CA THR A 6 0.24 -58.70 23.14
C THR A 6 -0.45 -57.42 23.59
N SER A 7 0.06 -56.87 24.69
CA SER A 7 -0.28 -55.56 25.23
C SER A 7 0.23 -54.46 24.31
N ILE A 8 -0.63 -53.51 23.95
CA ILE A 8 -0.25 -52.22 23.35
C ILE A 8 -0.13 -51.21 24.50
N PRO A 9 1.03 -50.58 24.74
CA PRO A 9 1.10 -49.43 25.63
C PRO A 9 0.71 -48.15 24.88
N GLY A 10 -0.14 -47.37 25.52
CA GLY A 10 -0.53 -46.04 25.06
C GLY A 10 0.41 -44.92 25.52
N VAL A 11 0.15 -43.76 24.90
CA VAL A 11 0.37 -42.38 25.34
C VAL A 11 1.80 -41.84 25.31
N ALA A 12 2.03 -40.87 24.41
CA ALA A 12 2.78 -39.66 24.74
C ALA A 12 2.34 -38.52 23.81
N GLY A 13 1.63 -37.54 24.37
CA GLY A 13 1.24 -36.32 23.68
C GLY A 13 2.47 -35.54 23.21
N ALA A 14 2.52 -35.23 21.93
CA ALA A 14 3.49 -34.29 21.40
C ALA A 14 3.16 -32.87 21.94
N PRO A 15 4.16 -32.12 22.42
CA PRO A 15 3.94 -30.77 22.89
C PRO A 15 3.51 -29.88 21.71
N ARG A 16 2.39 -29.16 21.92
CA ARG A 16 2.00 -28.03 21.09
C ARG A 16 3.17 -27.05 21.09
N SER A 17 3.79 -26.88 19.93
CA SER A 17 4.78 -25.86 19.66
C SER A 17 4.16 -24.50 19.97
N SER A 18 4.50 -23.97 21.14
CA SER A 18 4.28 -22.59 21.53
C SER A 18 4.85 -21.69 20.43
N HIS A 19 3.97 -20.98 19.73
CA HIS A 19 4.32 -19.86 18.87
C HIS A 19 5.06 -18.82 19.72
N ASP A 20 6.40 -18.90 19.70
CA ASP A 20 7.27 -17.93 20.34
C ASP A 20 7.26 -16.65 19.49
N ASN A 21 6.49 -15.68 19.97
CA ASN A 21 6.18 -14.41 19.36
C ASN A 21 7.38 -13.44 19.44
N ARG A 22 8.53 -13.83 18.87
CA ARG A 22 9.75 -13.01 18.89
C ARG A 22 9.65 -11.89 17.85
N HIS A 23 9.17 -10.73 18.30
CA HIS A 23 9.43 -9.47 17.63
C HIS A 23 10.96 -9.28 17.58
N SER A 24 11.54 -9.31 16.39
CA SER A 24 12.97 -9.10 16.23
C SER A 24 13.32 -7.62 16.54
N PRO A 25 14.46 -7.32 17.18
CA PRO A 25 14.88 -5.94 17.48
C PRO A 25 14.88 -5.02 16.25
N GLN A 26 15.10 -5.60 15.07
CA GLN A 26 15.03 -4.91 13.79
C GLN A 26 13.61 -4.47 13.44
N THR A 27 12.61 -5.32 13.68
CA THR A 27 11.19 -4.99 13.44
C THR A 27 10.77 -3.81 14.32
N ASP A 28 11.16 -3.81 15.59
CA ASP A 28 10.83 -2.71 16.51
C ASP A 28 11.50 -1.40 16.10
N ARG A 29 12.74 -1.46 15.58
CA ARG A 29 13.44 -0.28 15.05
C ARG A 29 12.70 0.29 13.85
N VAL A 30 12.23 -0.54 12.93
CA VAL A 30 11.45 -0.09 11.76
C VAL A 30 10.12 0.50 12.19
N VAL A 31 9.40 -0.13 13.14
CA VAL A 31 8.14 0.41 13.66
C VAL A 31 8.33 1.79 14.29
N ARG A 32 9.36 1.97 15.13
CA ARG A 32 9.69 3.28 15.70
C ARG A 32 10.02 4.32 14.62
N LEU A 33 10.79 3.92 13.61
CA LEU A 33 11.13 4.81 12.50
C LEU A 33 9.88 5.22 11.72
N LEU A 34 8.95 4.30 11.44
CA LEU A 34 7.68 4.61 10.76
C LEU A 34 6.84 5.61 11.56
N GLY A 35 6.80 5.48 12.89
CA GLY A 35 6.14 6.47 13.76
C GLY A 35 6.74 7.87 13.59
N GLN A 36 8.07 7.98 13.62
CA GLN A 36 8.77 9.25 13.40
C GLN A 36 8.51 9.82 12.00
N LEU A 37 8.47 8.95 10.97
CA LEU A 37 8.17 9.37 9.60
C LEU A 37 6.74 9.89 9.50
N GLN A 38 5.77 9.25 10.16
CA GLN A 38 4.39 9.72 10.22
C GLN A 38 4.30 11.13 10.83
N GLU A 39 4.95 11.35 11.98
CA GLU A 39 4.99 12.67 12.63
C GLU A 39 5.58 13.76 11.72
N LEU A 40 6.70 13.47 11.05
CA LEU A 40 7.32 14.39 10.11
C LEU A 40 6.40 14.70 8.91
N LEU A 41 5.74 13.67 8.38
CA LEU A 41 4.82 13.81 7.26
C LEU A 41 3.59 14.65 7.66
N ASP A 42 3.02 14.41 8.83
CA ASP A 42 1.86 15.17 9.35
C ASP A 42 2.22 16.63 9.61
N ALA A 43 3.48 16.90 10.01
CA ALA A 43 4.03 18.25 10.13
C ALA A 43 4.42 18.90 8.78
N GLY A 44 4.19 18.22 7.65
CA GLY A 44 4.58 18.71 6.31
C GLY A 44 6.08 18.67 6.02
N GLN A 45 6.89 18.10 6.91
CA GLN A 45 8.36 18.05 6.85
C GLN A 45 8.86 16.90 5.95
N THR A 46 8.35 16.82 4.73
CA THR A 46 8.61 15.72 3.78
C THR A 46 10.10 15.53 3.47
N GLU A 47 10.88 16.61 3.38
CA GLU A 47 12.33 16.53 3.09
C GLU A 47 13.10 15.88 4.24
N GLN A 48 12.72 16.17 5.49
CA GLN A 48 13.34 15.55 6.67
C GLN A 48 12.98 14.06 6.75
N ALA A 49 11.75 13.69 6.41
CA ALA A 49 11.32 12.30 6.32
C ALA A 49 12.16 11.53 5.28
N LEU A 50 12.35 12.11 4.08
CA LEU A 50 13.20 11.53 3.04
C LEU A 50 14.64 11.32 3.51
N GLN A 51 15.22 12.32 4.18
CA GLN A 51 16.59 12.21 4.67
C GLN A 51 16.72 11.08 5.71
N ARG A 52 15.74 10.92 6.60
CA ARG A 52 15.72 9.82 7.58
C ARG A 52 15.59 8.45 6.93
N ILE A 53 14.79 8.31 5.87
CA ILE A 53 14.69 7.04 5.13
C ILE A 53 16.03 6.69 4.48
N ARG A 54 16.71 7.66 3.86
CA ARG A 54 17.99 7.46 3.15
C ARG A 54 19.13 7.01 4.06
N THR A 55 19.13 7.46 5.32
CA THR A 55 20.16 7.09 6.29
C THR A 55 19.82 5.83 7.10
N ALA A 56 18.63 5.25 6.90
CA ALA A 56 18.24 4.04 7.60
C ALA A 56 18.95 2.80 7.03
N GLU A 57 19.59 2.02 7.90
CA GLU A 57 20.24 0.75 7.56
C GLU A 57 19.27 -0.30 6.96
N SER A 58 17.97 -0.18 7.25
CA SER A 58 16.91 -1.08 6.77
C SER A 58 16.18 -0.56 5.53
N SER A 59 16.82 0.24 4.68
CA SER A 59 16.20 0.86 3.49
C SER A 59 15.56 -0.13 2.49
N SER A 60 15.88 -1.42 2.58
CA SER A 60 15.23 -2.48 1.81
C SER A 60 13.86 -2.91 2.34
N ASP A 61 13.50 -2.56 3.58
CA ASP A 61 12.23 -2.93 4.22
C ASP A 61 11.03 -2.38 3.41
N PRO A 62 10.07 -3.23 3.00
CA PRO A 62 8.91 -2.83 2.22
C PRO A 62 8.09 -1.67 2.83
N ARG A 63 8.02 -1.56 4.16
CA ARG A 63 7.31 -0.47 4.85
C ARG A 63 8.03 0.87 4.65
N LEU A 64 9.37 0.86 4.69
CA LEU A 64 10.16 2.05 4.40
C LEU A 64 10.11 2.42 2.92
N LYS A 65 9.99 1.44 2.01
CA LYS A 65 9.70 1.71 0.59
C LYS A 65 8.34 2.36 0.41
N ASN A 66 7.29 1.89 1.10
CA ASN A 66 5.98 2.57 1.09
C ASN A 66 6.12 4.02 1.55
N ALA A 67 6.81 4.26 2.66
CA ALA A 67 7.05 5.61 3.18
C ALA A 67 7.83 6.50 2.20
N LEU A 68 8.82 5.95 1.51
CA LEU A 68 9.53 6.64 0.43
C LEU A 68 8.57 7.04 -0.70
N GLY A 69 7.69 6.12 -1.11
CA GLY A 69 6.66 6.41 -2.11
C GLY A 69 5.72 7.55 -1.70
N VAL A 70 5.29 7.59 -0.43
CA VAL A 70 4.47 8.69 0.09
C VAL A 70 5.22 10.02 0.06
N CYS A 71 6.51 10.01 0.42
CA CYS A 71 7.33 11.21 0.30
C CYS A 71 7.45 11.69 -1.16
N LEU A 72 7.62 10.77 -2.13
CA LEU A 72 7.66 11.11 -3.55
C LEU A 72 6.35 11.74 -4.03
N LEU A 73 5.20 11.24 -3.58
CA LEU A 73 3.89 11.85 -3.87
C LEU A 73 3.83 13.30 -3.40
N ARG A 74 4.23 13.54 -2.14
CA ARG A 74 4.20 14.87 -1.53
C ARG A 74 5.23 15.84 -2.13
N LYS A 75 6.24 15.33 -2.83
CA LYS A 75 7.23 16.12 -3.60
C LYS A 75 6.84 16.32 -5.06
N CYS A 76 5.63 15.93 -5.46
CA CYS A 76 5.15 15.95 -6.85
C CYS A 76 5.97 15.07 -7.81
N GLU A 77 6.72 14.09 -7.30
CA GLU A 77 7.51 13.14 -8.11
C GLU A 77 6.65 11.91 -8.50
N HIS A 78 5.48 12.16 -9.07
CA HIS A 78 4.41 11.16 -9.24
C HIS A 78 4.84 9.93 -10.05
N GLU A 79 5.61 10.10 -11.12
CA GLU A 79 6.07 8.97 -11.95
C GLU A 79 7.02 8.03 -11.21
N LYS A 80 7.89 8.59 -10.36
CA LYS A 80 8.77 7.79 -9.51
C LYS A 80 7.96 7.05 -8.45
N ALA A 81 6.96 7.71 -7.86
CA ALA A 81 6.03 7.09 -6.92
C ALA A 81 5.27 5.91 -7.58
N VAL A 82 4.73 6.09 -8.79
CA VAL A 82 4.06 5.01 -9.53
C VAL A 82 4.99 3.82 -9.73
N THR A 83 6.23 4.07 -10.18
CA THR A 83 7.22 3.00 -10.43
C THR A 83 7.53 2.23 -9.15
N LEU A 84 7.76 2.94 -8.05
CA LEU A 84 8.03 2.33 -6.74
C LEU A 84 6.84 1.51 -6.25
N PHE A 85 5.64 2.08 -6.25
CA PHE A 85 4.46 1.39 -5.73
C PHE A 85 4.10 0.17 -6.58
N ARG A 86 4.24 0.23 -7.90
CA ARG A 86 4.05 -0.96 -8.77
C ARG A 86 4.96 -2.11 -8.34
N ALA A 87 6.25 -1.84 -8.10
CA ALA A 87 7.20 -2.85 -7.64
C ALA A 87 6.85 -3.42 -6.25
N LEU A 88 6.11 -2.65 -5.44
CA LEU A 88 5.72 -3.04 -4.09
C LEU A 88 4.43 -3.88 -4.08
N VAL A 89 3.43 -3.46 -4.85
CA VAL A 89 2.04 -3.97 -4.74
C VAL A 89 1.64 -4.94 -5.85
N LEU A 90 2.35 -4.99 -6.98
CA LEU A 90 2.04 -5.93 -8.06
C LEU A 90 2.78 -7.26 -7.88
N VAL A 91 2.19 -8.32 -8.41
CA VAL A 91 2.88 -9.61 -8.56
C VAL A 91 4.11 -9.40 -9.46
N PRO A 92 5.31 -9.90 -9.08
CA PRO A 92 6.49 -9.76 -9.91
C PRO A 92 6.26 -10.26 -11.35
N GLY A 93 6.56 -9.41 -12.34
CA GLY A 93 6.36 -9.71 -13.76
C GLY A 93 4.90 -9.67 -14.24
N GLY A 94 3.95 -9.31 -13.36
CA GLY A 94 2.52 -9.24 -13.67
C GLY A 94 1.92 -7.85 -13.51
N ILE A 95 0.62 -7.77 -13.79
CA ILE A 95 -0.20 -6.55 -13.64
C ILE A 95 -1.26 -6.66 -12.53
N MET A 96 -1.33 -7.80 -11.85
CA MET A 96 -2.30 -8.07 -10.78
C MET A 96 -1.76 -7.59 -9.43
N LEU A 97 -2.63 -7.08 -8.58
CA LEU A 97 -2.31 -6.72 -7.20
C LEU A 97 -2.02 -7.97 -6.38
N ARG A 98 -1.04 -7.85 -5.49
CA ARG A 98 -0.72 -8.85 -4.48
C ARG A 98 -1.79 -8.88 -3.39
N ASN A 99 -2.18 -10.08 -2.97
CA ASN A 99 -3.16 -10.25 -1.89
C ASN A 99 -2.55 -10.09 -0.48
N ASP A 100 -1.23 -10.28 -0.34
CA ASP A 100 -0.51 -10.21 0.93
C ASP A 100 -0.04 -8.79 1.31
N VAL A 101 -0.34 -7.80 0.47
CA VAL A 101 0.07 -6.40 0.67
C VAL A 101 -1.05 -5.59 1.32
N PRO A 102 -0.74 -4.73 2.32
CA PRO A 102 -1.74 -3.87 2.96
C PRO A 102 -2.52 -3.01 1.98
N VAL A 103 -3.80 -2.79 2.28
CA VAL A 103 -4.71 -1.99 1.44
C VAL A 103 -4.21 -0.56 1.27
N CYS A 104 -3.68 0.05 2.34
CA CYS A 104 -3.10 1.40 2.30
C CYS A 104 -2.01 1.54 1.22
N TRP A 105 -1.21 0.50 0.96
CA TRP A 105 -0.17 0.54 -0.07
C TRP A 105 -0.76 0.46 -1.48
N LYS A 106 -1.82 -0.34 -1.66
CA LYS A 106 -2.56 -0.40 -2.93
C LYS A 106 -3.25 0.93 -3.22
N THR A 107 -3.83 1.58 -2.21
CA THR A 107 -4.41 2.92 -2.36
C THR A 107 -3.34 3.98 -2.62
N ASN A 108 -2.11 3.80 -2.15
CA ASN A 108 -0.99 4.67 -2.52
C ASN A 108 -0.62 4.54 -4.00
N LEU A 109 -0.63 3.32 -4.57
CA LEU A 109 -0.51 3.15 -6.02
C LEU A 109 -1.64 3.86 -6.76
N ALA A 110 -2.89 3.69 -6.31
CA ALA A 110 -4.04 4.36 -6.92
C ALA A 110 -3.89 5.89 -6.88
N THR A 111 -3.44 6.44 -5.75
CA THR A 111 -3.15 7.87 -5.57
C THR A 111 -2.06 8.33 -6.55
N ALA A 112 -0.97 7.57 -6.67
CA ALA A 112 0.13 7.89 -7.59
C ALA A 112 -0.33 7.92 -9.06
N LEU A 113 -1.14 6.94 -9.47
CA LEU A 113 -1.71 6.91 -10.82
C LEU A 113 -2.62 8.11 -11.07
N LEU A 114 -3.46 8.46 -10.10
CA LEU A 114 -4.36 9.61 -10.20
C LEU A 114 -3.58 10.92 -10.38
N MET A 115 -2.55 11.13 -9.55
CA MET A 115 -1.72 12.34 -9.57
C MET A 115 -0.78 12.40 -10.79
N SER A 116 -0.46 11.25 -11.40
CA SER A 116 0.28 11.18 -12.66
C SER A 116 -0.61 11.31 -13.91
N GLY A 117 -1.88 11.73 -13.76
CA GLY A 117 -2.83 11.88 -14.86
C GLY A 117 -3.43 10.57 -15.39
N ARG A 118 -3.15 9.42 -14.75
CA ARG A 118 -3.63 8.09 -15.14
C ARG A 118 -4.89 7.72 -14.35
N ALA A 119 -5.93 8.54 -14.47
CA ALA A 119 -7.17 8.36 -13.72
C ALA A 119 -7.81 6.99 -13.99
N SER A 120 -7.72 6.48 -15.23
CA SER A 120 -8.26 5.15 -15.57
C SER A 120 -7.56 4.06 -14.78
N GLY A 121 -6.23 4.12 -14.68
CA GLY A 121 -5.44 3.20 -13.86
C GLY A 121 -5.78 3.29 -12.37
N CYS A 122 -6.02 4.49 -11.85
CA CYS A 122 -6.49 4.67 -10.47
C CYS A 122 -7.83 3.94 -10.23
N VAL A 123 -8.82 4.14 -11.12
CA VAL A 123 -10.13 3.48 -11.01
C VAL A 123 -10.00 1.96 -11.10
N SER A 124 -9.16 1.44 -12.00
CA SER A 124 -8.91 -0.01 -12.10
C SER A 124 -8.35 -0.59 -10.79
N VAL A 125 -7.37 0.07 -10.19
CA VAL A 125 -6.80 -0.36 -8.89
C VAL A 125 -7.86 -0.32 -7.79
N LEU A 126 -8.68 0.74 -7.71
CA LEU A 126 -9.76 0.82 -6.71
C LEU A 126 -10.82 -0.27 -6.90
N ASN A 127 -11.18 -0.60 -8.14
CA ASN A 127 -12.11 -1.69 -8.44
C ASN A 127 -11.53 -3.05 -8.05
N GLU A 128 -10.23 -3.27 -8.23
CA GLU A 128 -9.55 -4.52 -7.87
C GLU A 128 -9.39 -4.67 -6.35
N ILE A 129 -9.20 -3.58 -5.61
CA ILE A 129 -9.23 -3.60 -4.13
C ILE A 129 -10.63 -4.01 -3.62
N GLY A 130 -11.69 -3.63 -4.33
CA GLY A 130 -13.06 -4.05 -4.04
C GLY A 130 -13.71 -3.23 -2.91
N THR A 131 -14.46 -3.91 -2.04
CA THR A 131 -15.34 -3.31 -1.02
C THR A 131 -14.70 -3.12 0.35
N ASP A 132 -13.37 -3.05 0.41
CA ASP A 132 -12.65 -2.83 1.67
C ASP A 132 -13.05 -1.47 2.31
N PRO A 133 -13.31 -1.42 3.63
CA PRO A 133 -13.78 -0.20 4.30
C PRO A 133 -12.68 0.86 4.55
N HIS A 134 -11.48 0.71 3.99
CA HIS A 134 -10.37 1.64 4.23
C HIS A 134 -10.72 3.10 3.87
N PRO A 135 -10.47 4.08 4.77
CA PRO A 135 -10.87 5.48 4.55
C PRO A 135 -10.21 6.13 3.32
N ALA A 136 -9.00 5.69 2.95
CA ALA A 136 -8.33 6.17 1.73
C ALA A 136 -9.12 5.85 0.45
N ILE A 137 -9.82 4.71 0.39
CA ILE A 137 -10.65 4.32 -0.76
C ILE A 137 -11.81 5.30 -0.91
N ALA A 138 -12.48 5.62 0.21
CA ALA A 138 -13.58 6.56 0.23
C ALA A 138 -13.12 7.97 -0.22
N ARG A 139 -11.99 8.46 0.31
CA ARG A 139 -11.40 9.74 -0.07
C ARG A 139 -11.07 9.82 -1.56
N LEU A 140 -10.40 8.80 -2.10
CA LEU A 140 -10.05 8.75 -3.54
C LEU A 140 -11.30 8.65 -4.43
N THR A 141 -12.28 7.85 -4.03
CA THR A 141 -13.55 7.72 -4.77
C THR A 141 -14.32 9.05 -4.80
N ALA A 142 -14.33 9.77 -3.68
CA ALA A 142 -14.92 11.10 -3.60
C ALA A 142 -14.17 12.11 -4.51
N ALA A 143 -12.84 12.13 -4.47
CA ALA A 143 -12.00 12.99 -5.32
C ALA A 143 -12.26 12.73 -6.81
N ILE A 144 -12.27 11.45 -7.24
CA ILE A 144 -12.58 11.06 -8.62
C ILE A 144 -14.00 11.47 -9.01
N SER A 145 -14.97 11.30 -8.12
CA SER A 145 -16.37 11.67 -8.38
C SER A 145 -16.54 13.18 -8.56
N SER A 146 -15.87 13.98 -7.72
CA SER A 146 -15.83 15.43 -7.84
C SER A 146 -15.16 15.86 -9.16
N TRP A 147 -14.00 15.28 -9.46
CA TRP A 147 -13.29 15.53 -10.71
C TRP A 147 -14.14 15.17 -11.94
N LYS A 148 -14.81 14.01 -11.97
CA LYS A 148 -15.72 13.61 -13.07
C LYS A 148 -16.85 14.62 -13.28
N LYS A 149 -17.40 15.20 -12.22
CA LYS A 149 -18.44 16.25 -12.32
C LYS A 149 -17.89 17.50 -13.00
N SER A 150 -16.63 17.84 -12.74
CA SER A 150 -15.96 19.02 -13.31
C SER A 150 -15.63 18.91 -14.81
N LEU A 151 -15.61 17.70 -15.38
CA LEU A 151 -15.28 17.48 -16.78
C LEU A 151 -16.34 18.05 -17.74
N SER A 152 -15.88 18.57 -18.87
CA SER A 152 -16.74 18.98 -19.99
C SER A 152 -17.43 17.76 -20.62
N LEU A 153 -18.47 17.99 -21.43
CA LEU A 153 -19.17 16.90 -22.11
C LEU A 153 -18.24 16.11 -23.05
N LEU A 154 -17.33 16.80 -23.75
CA LEU A 154 -16.33 16.17 -24.62
C LEU A 154 -15.32 15.34 -23.82
N GLN A 155 -14.86 15.85 -22.66
CA GLN A 155 -13.96 15.10 -21.77
C GLN A 155 -14.64 13.88 -21.15
N LYS A 156 -15.94 13.98 -20.84
CA LYS A 156 -16.73 12.84 -20.38
C LYS A 156 -16.87 11.78 -21.47
N LEU A 157 -17.02 12.20 -22.73
CA LEU A 157 -17.07 11.28 -23.86
C LEU A 157 -15.71 10.61 -24.11
N SER A 158 -14.60 11.37 -24.10
CA SER A 158 -13.26 10.80 -24.26
C SER A 158 -12.94 9.78 -23.18
N TRP A 159 -13.31 10.10 -21.92
CA TRP A 159 -13.19 9.17 -20.80
C TRP A 159 -14.01 7.88 -21.00
N LYS A 160 -15.24 7.98 -21.50
CA LYS A 160 -16.05 6.79 -21.84
C LYS A 160 -15.42 5.92 -22.92
N LEU A 161 -14.56 6.48 -23.77
CA LEU A 161 -13.78 5.77 -24.79
C LEU A 161 -12.44 5.25 -24.25
N GLY A 162 -12.17 5.38 -22.95
CA GLY A 162 -10.94 4.89 -22.31
C GLY A 162 -9.74 5.84 -22.40
N LEU A 163 -9.94 7.10 -22.83
CA LEU A 163 -8.90 8.12 -22.86
C LEU A 163 -8.92 8.96 -21.58
N ASP A 164 -7.76 9.11 -20.94
CA ASP A 164 -7.62 9.99 -19.78
C ASP A 164 -7.79 11.47 -20.20
N PRO A 165 -8.73 12.25 -19.61
CA PRO A 165 -8.89 13.66 -19.90
C PRO A 165 -7.64 14.46 -19.52
N ASP A 166 -7.31 15.47 -20.33
CA ASP A 166 -6.27 16.45 -20.04
C ASP A 166 -6.72 17.45 -18.97
N ARG A 167 -7.00 16.94 -17.77
CA ARG A 167 -7.34 17.72 -16.58
C ARG A 167 -6.90 16.98 -15.33
N ALA A 168 -5.92 17.54 -14.63
CA ALA A 168 -5.43 16.98 -13.38
C ALA A 168 -6.51 16.91 -12.29
N VAL A 169 -6.46 15.86 -11.48
CA VAL A 169 -7.28 15.73 -10.27
C VAL A 169 -6.60 16.49 -9.14
N GLN A 170 -7.34 17.38 -8.47
CA GLN A 170 -6.86 18.04 -7.26
C GLN A 170 -7.31 17.22 -6.05
N LEU A 171 -6.37 16.90 -5.18
CA LEU A 171 -6.66 16.28 -3.88
C LEU A 171 -6.74 17.41 -2.83
N ASP A 172 -7.80 17.38 -2.04
CA ASP A 172 -8.03 18.26 -0.89
C ASP A 172 -7.48 17.67 0.42
N PHE A 173 -6.74 16.54 0.32
CA PHE A 173 -6.07 15.86 1.42
C PHE A 173 -4.62 15.55 1.08
N PRO A 174 -3.74 15.35 2.09
CA PRO A 174 -2.35 14.97 1.86
C PRO A 174 -2.27 13.61 1.13
N PRO A 175 -1.49 13.49 0.04
CA PRO A 175 -1.41 12.25 -0.71
C PRO A 175 -0.60 11.20 0.04
N GLY A 176 -1.15 9.98 0.07
CA GLY A 176 -0.53 8.77 0.58
C GLY A 176 -0.58 8.60 2.10
N ASP A 177 -0.73 7.34 2.53
CA ASP A 177 -0.79 6.91 3.93
C ASP A 177 0.31 5.87 4.23
N LEU A 178 0.86 5.86 5.46
CA LEU A 178 1.85 4.84 5.86
C LEU A 178 1.20 3.53 6.34
N ASN A 179 0.01 3.65 6.93
CA ASN A 179 -0.69 2.61 7.68
C ASN A 179 -2.16 2.54 7.27
#